data_AF-A0A820B3S9-F1
#
_entry.id   AF-A0A820B3S9-F1
#
_cell.length_a   1.000
_cell.length_b   1.000
_cell.length_c   1.000
_cell.angle_alpha   90.00
_cell.angle_beta   90.00
_cell.angle_gamma   90.00
#
_symmetry.space_group_name_H-M   'P 1'
#
loop_
_entity.id
_entity.type
_entity.pdbx_description
1 polymer ?
#
loop_
_entity_poly.entity_id
_entity_poly.type
_entity_poly.pdbx_seq_one_letter_code
_entity_poly.pdbx_strand_id
1 'polypeptide(L)'
;QENKELFGLVIGGYGLFGVIYSVVLRLTSRQKVERIVEVITADKLPEAFEQRIQADFLYGDFQFSTNEKSDDFLYRGVFSCYRPVDSNTPLVKDQKELSEKQWNDLYYLSHADKVQAFRQYSTYYLSTTGQIYASDTHQLSIYLDDYHHELDHRLGTGEQASEIITEIYVPRPDLPDFLAEVREDFRANNVNMVYGTIRLIVQDTDCFLAWAKKSWACIIFNIDTVHTPEGLEHSANAFRRLIDMAIKRGGSYYLTYHTFARRSQIETCYPQFAEFLHLKQLYDPQERFQSDWYRFYRKMFATNDASAYSMDPLVWKMENSK
;
A
#
# COMPACT_ATOMS: atom_id res chain seq x y z
N GLN A 1 22.54 0.44 22.31
CA GLN A 1 21.38 -0.42 22.02
C GLN A 1 21.93 -1.78 21.66
N GLU A 2 21.51 -2.84 22.34
CA GLU A 2 21.97 -4.21 22.06
C GLU A 2 21.21 -4.78 20.86
N ASN A 3 21.88 -5.59 20.04
CA ASN A 3 21.27 -6.37 18.94
C ASN A 3 20.44 -5.56 17.92
N LYS A 4 20.86 -4.33 17.58
CA LYS A 4 20.12 -3.46 16.65
C LYS A 4 19.83 -4.13 15.29
N GLU A 5 20.80 -4.85 14.73
CA GLU A 5 20.63 -5.59 13.47
C GLU A 5 19.53 -6.64 13.58
N LEU A 6 19.62 -7.52 14.59
CA LEU A 6 18.64 -8.56 14.81
C LEU A 6 17.25 -7.99 15.09
N PHE A 7 17.14 -6.88 15.82
CA PHE A 7 15.88 -6.19 16.01
C PHE A 7 15.29 -5.73 14.67
N GLY A 8 16.08 -5.06 13.82
CA GLY A 8 15.65 -4.62 12.49
C GLY A 8 15.22 -5.78 11.57
N LEU A 9 15.89 -6.93 11.67
CA LEU A 9 15.50 -8.17 11.00
C LEU A 9 14.19 -8.75 11.55
N VAL A 10 13.93 -8.65 12.85
CA VAL A 10 12.69 -9.17 13.44
C VAL A 10 11.48 -8.30 13.07
N ILE A 11 11.59 -6.97 13.17
CA ILE A 11 10.47 -6.06 12.86
C ILE A 11 10.24 -5.88 11.36
N GLY A 12 11.29 -6.04 10.55
CA GLY A 12 11.25 -5.87 9.09
C GLY A 12 11.40 -7.15 8.29
N GLY A 13 11.48 -8.31 8.94
CA GLY A 13 11.73 -9.60 8.29
C GLY A 13 10.52 -10.52 8.24
N TYR A 14 9.31 -9.97 8.42
CA TYR A 14 8.05 -10.64 8.14
C TYR A 14 7.90 -12.00 8.87
N GLY A 15 8.33 -12.05 10.14
CA GLY A 15 8.21 -13.23 11.00
C GLY A 15 9.28 -14.31 10.80
N LEU A 16 10.32 -14.04 10.01
CA LEU A 16 11.34 -15.05 9.66
C LEU A 16 12.52 -15.14 10.64
N PHE A 17 12.65 -14.20 11.58
CA PHE A 17 13.80 -14.11 12.50
C PHE A 17 13.44 -14.35 13.97
N GLY A 18 12.18 -14.64 14.27
CA GLY A 18 11.69 -14.93 15.61
C GLY A 18 10.35 -14.28 15.92
N VAL A 19 9.98 -14.31 17.20
CA VAL A 19 8.72 -13.78 17.72
C VAL A 19 9.02 -12.66 18.74
N ILE A 20 8.35 -11.52 18.59
CA ILE A 20 8.36 -10.47 19.60
C ILE A 20 7.41 -10.89 20.72
N TYR A 21 7.97 -11.34 21.85
CA TYR A 21 7.17 -11.83 22.97
C TYR A 21 6.66 -10.71 23.89
N SER A 22 7.33 -9.55 23.93
CA SER A 22 6.92 -8.40 24.72
C SER A 22 7.41 -7.10 24.07
N VAL A 23 6.59 -6.06 24.17
CA VAL A 23 6.91 -4.71 23.70
C VAL A 23 6.29 -3.69 24.66
N VAL A 24 6.99 -2.58 24.89
CA VAL A 24 6.45 -1.42 25.60
C VAL A 24 6.28 -0.30 24.57
N LEU A 25 5.04 0.10 24.33
CA LEU A 25 4.70 1.15 23.38
C LEU A 25 4.32 2.43 24.10
N ARG A 26 4.78 3.58 23.59
CA ARG A 26 4.27 4.88 23.99
C ARG A 26 3.09 5.24 23.09
N LEU A 27 1.89 5.30 23.67
CA LEU A 27 0.70 5.73 22.95
C LEU A 27 0.68 7.26 22.82
N THR A 28 0.09 7.75 21.73
CA THR A 28 -0.26 9.17 21.60
C THR A 28 -1.56 9.47 22.32
N SER A 29 -1.75 10.71 22.77
CA SER A 29 -3.00 11.14 23.39
C SER A 29 -4.13 11.13 22.37
N ARG A 30 -5.28 10.57 22.76
CA ARG A 30 -6.52 10.68 21.99
C ARG A 30 -6.89 12.16 21.86
N GLN A 31 -7.17 12.60 20.65
CA GLN A 31 -7.63 13.95 20.35
C GLN A 31 -8.87 13.93 19.45
N LYS A 32 -9.53 15.08 19.31
CA LYS A 32 -10.66 15.24 18.40
C LYS A 32 -10.15 15.79 17.08
N VAL A 33 -10.64 15.23 15.98
CA VAL A 33 -10.26 15.67 14.63
C VAL A 33 -11.50 15.96 13.80
N GLU A 34 -11.46 17.02 13.00
CA GLU A 34 -12.49 17.37 12.03
C GLU A 34 -12.05 16.93 10.63
N ARG A 35 -12.93 16.22 9.92
CA ARG A 35 -12.72 15.85 8.52
C ARG A 35 -13.07 17.01 7.61
N ILE A 36 -12.20 17.31 6.66
CA ILE A 36 -12.44 18.21 5.54
C ILE A 36 -12.26 17.42 4.25
N VAL A 37 -13.28 17.45 3.39
CA VAL A 37 -13.29 16.71 2.13
C VAL A 37 -13.45 17.67 0.95
N GLU A 38 -12.64 17.45 -0.07
CA GLU A 38 -12.72 18.11 -1.37
C GLU A 38 -12.68 17.08 -2.49
N VAL A 39 -13.11 17.46 -3.70
CA VAL A 39 -12.83 16.68 -4.91
C VAL A 39 -11.84 17.49 -5.74
N ILE A 40 -10.64 16.96 -5.89
CA ILE A 40 -9.54 17.61 -6.60
C ILE A 40 -8.99 16.70 -7.70
N THR A 41 -7.98 17.19 -8.41
CA THR A 41 -7.30 16.50 -9.48
C THR A 41 -5.84 16.19 -9.10
N ALA A 42 -5.28 15.13 -9.69
CA ALA A 42 -3.99 14.56 -9.32
C ALA A 42 -2.82 15.54 -9.55
N ASP A 43 -2.92 16.43 -10.53
CA ASP A 43 -1.97 17.51 -10.80
C ASP A 43 -1.81 18.49 -9.61
N LYS A 44 -2.88 18.68 -8.83
CA LYS A 44 -2.88 19.55 -7.64
C LYS A 44 -2.49 18.84 -6.36
N LEU A 45 -2.39 17.52 -6.39
CA LEU A 45 -2.30 16.69 -5.20
C LEU A 45 -1.02 16.92 -4.38
N PRO A 46 0.19 17.06 -4.98
CA PRO A 46 1.39 17.34 -4.22
C PRO A 46 1.29 18.67 -3.44
N GLU A 47 0.80 19.73 -4.08
CA GLU A 47 0.61 21.03 -3.43
C GLU A 47 -0.50 20.99 -2.38
N ALA A 48 -1.62 20.33 -2.66
CA ALA A 48 -2.73 20.20 -1.72
C ALA A 48 -2.31 19.48 -0.44
N PHE A 49 -1.53 18.40 -0.53
CA PHE A 49 -0.97 17.74 0.65
C PHE A 49 -0.03 18.66 1.44
N GLU A 50 0.87 19.39 0.76
CA GLU A 50 1.80 20.31 1.42
C GLU A 50 1.05 21.42 2.17
N GLN A 51 0.02 22.01 1.55
CA GLN A 51 -0.84 23.00 2.20
C GLN A 51 -1.55 22.44 3.44
N ARG A 52 -2.03 21.19 3.37
CA ARG A 52 -2.68 20.52 4.52
C ARG A 52 -1.68 20.26 5.65
N ILE A 53 -0.47 19.80 5.33
CA ILE A 53 0.60 19.60 6.31
C ILE A 53 0.96 20.94 7.00
N GLN A 54 1.11 22.02 6.22
CA GLN A 54 1.38 23.36 6.75
C GLN A 54 0.24 23.93 7.60
N ALA A 55 -0.98 23.46 7.37
CA ALA A 55 -2.18 23.81 8.14
C ALA A 55 -2.47 22.83 9.29
N ASP A 56 -1.46 22.07 9.75
CA ASP A 56 -1.51 21.14 10.88
C ASP A 56 -2.53 19.99 10.74
N PHE A 57 -2.86 19.59 9.51
CA PHE A 57 -3.62 18.36 9.29
C PHE A 57 -2.75 17.14 9.62
N LEU A 58 -3.31 16.18 10.36
CA LEU A 58 -2.59 15.01 10.87
C LEU A 58 -2.70 13.80 9.94
N TYR A 59 -3.84 13.67 9.28
CA TYR A 59 -4.16 12.52 8.44
C TYR A 59 -4.76 12.99 7.14
N GLY A 60 -4.52 12.24 6.08
CA GLY A 60 -5.21 12.47 4.82
C GLY A 60 -4.96 11.38 3.81
N ASP A 61 -5.92 11.26 2.90
CA ASP A 61 -5.87 10.34 1.78
C ASP A 61 -6.57 10.93 0.54
N PHE A 62 -6.21 10.40 -0.62
CA PHE A 62 -6.82 10.75 -1.90
C PHE A 62 -7.28 9.49 -2.61
N GLN A 63 -8.60 9.29 -2.66
CA GLN A 63 -9.21 8.17 -3.36
C GLN A 63 -9.61 8.60 -4.78
N PHE A 64 -8.92 8.08 -5.78
CA PHE A 64 -9.14 8.44 -7.19
C PHE A 64 -10.29 7.65 -7.83
N SER A 65 -10.85 8.22 -8.89
CA SER A 65 -11.81 7.55 -9.76
C SER A 65 -11.16 6.35 -10.46
N THR A 66 -11.88 5.22 -10.47
CA THR A 66 -11.42 3.96 -11.07
C THR A 66 -12.04 3.70 -12.45
N ASN A 67 -12.84 4.64 -12.98
CA ASN A 67 -13.52 4.49 -14.27
C ASN A 67 -12.59 4.71 -15.47
N GLU A 68 -12.02 3.63 -16.00
CA GLU A 68 -11.03 3.64 -17.09
C GLU A 68 -11.52 4.31 -18.39
N LYS A 69 -12.83 4.37 -18.60
CA LYS A 69 -13.46 4.98 -19.80
C LYS A 69 -13.62 6.48 -19.71
N SER A 70 -13.40 7.08 -18.54
CA SER A 70 -13.57 8.52 -18.30
C SER A 70 -12.25 9.24 -18.21
N ASP A 71 -12.23 10.51 -18.62
CA ASP A 71 -11.06 11.36 -18.41
C ASP A 71 -10.73 11.64 -16.94
N ASP A 72 -11.60 11.27 -16.01
CA ASP A 72 -11.36 11.35 -14.57
C ASP A 72 -10.52 10.17 -14.03
N PHE A 73 -10.28 9.10 -14.81
CA PHE A 73 -9.58 7.89 -14.36
C PHE A 73 -8.19 8.18 -13.76
N LEU A 74 -7.93 7.77 -12.51
CA LEU A 74 -6.67 8.04 -11.78
C LEU A 74 -6.29 9.53 -11.67
N TYR A 75 -7.18 10.43 -12.12
CA TYR A 75 -6.92 11.85 -12.22
C TYR A 75 -7.78 12.64 -11.24
N ARG A 76 -9.09 12.40 -11.20
CA ARG A 76 -9.99 13.06 -10.26
C ARG A 76 -10.26 12.17 -9.06
N GLY A 77 -10.31 12.75 -7.86
CA GLY A 77 -10.50 11.97 -6.64
C GLY A 77 -11.03 12.76 -5.46
N VAL A 78 -11.47 12.03 -4.44
CA VAL A 78 -11.90 12.55 -3.14
C VAL A 78 -10.67 12.71 -2.27
N PHE A 79 -10.37 13.94 -1.88
CA PHE A 79 -9.30 14.30 -0.98
C PHE A 79 -9.87 14.55 0.41
N SER A 80 -9.60 13.63 1.34
CA SER A 80 -10.09 13.68 2.71
C SER A 80 -8.92 13.94 3.64
N CYS A 81 -9.00 14.99 4.46
CA CYS A 81 -7.95 15.33 5.42
C CYS A 81 -8.56 15.64 6.79
N TYR A 82 -7.81 15.37 7.85
CA TYR A 82 -8.26 15.51 9.23
C TYR A 82 -7.36 16.48 10.01
N ARG A 83 -7.94 17.54 10.57
CA ARG A 83 -7.23 18.49 11.44
C ARG A 83 -7.66 18.36 12.89
N PRO A 84 -6.79 18.63 13.87
CA PRO A 84 -7.18 18.72 15.26
C PRO A 84 -8.24 19.81 15.48
N VAL A 85 -9.11 19.61 16.45
CA VAL A 85 -10.02 20.64 16.98
C VAL A 85 -9.87 20.75 18.49
N ASP A 86 -10.43 21.82 19.06
CA ASP A 86 -10.44 22.03 20.50
C ASP A 86 -11.04 20.81 21.24
N SER A 87 -10.43 20.43 22.37
CA SER A 87 -10.88 19.27 23.13
C SER A 87 -12.31 19.41 23.65
N ASN A 88 -12.83 20.64 23.78
CA ASN A 88 -14.20 20.92 24.19
C ASN A 88 -15.20 20.85 23.04
N THR A 89 -14.77 20.75 21.78
CA THR A 89 -15.70 20.65 20.65
C THR A 89 -16.54 19.36 20.78
N PRO A 90 -17.87 19.43 20.75
CA PRO A 90 -18.72 18.26 21.00
C PRO A 90 -18.61 17.22 19.88
N LEU A 91 -18.63 15.93 20.24
CA LEU A 91 -18.85 14.85 19.27
C LEU A 91 -20.35 14.79 18.96
N VAL A 92 -20.68 14.85 17.67
CA VAL A 92 -22.07 14.65 17.21
C VAL A 92 -22.44 13.19 17.43
N LYS A 93 -23.63 12.92 18.01
CA LYS A 93 -24.09 11.55 18.30
C LYS A 93 -24.38 10.76 17.02
N ASP A 94 -24.95 11.42 16.02
CA ASP A 94 -25.31 10.82 14.74
C ASP A 94 -24.22 11.11 13.70
N GLN A 95 -23.06 10.45 13.87
CA GLN A 95 -21.99 10.51 12.88
C GLN A 95 -22.48 9.84 11.58
N LYS A 96 -22.22 10.49 10.45
CA LYS A 96 -22.43 9.87 9.15
C LYS A 96 -21.43 8.75 8.98
N GLU A 97 -21.96 7.56 8.75
CA GLU A 97 -21.23 6.34 8.43
C GLU A 97 -21.97 5.62 7.30
N LEU A 98 -21.22 4.97 6.40
CA LEU A 98 -21.81 4.08 5.40
C LEU A 98 -22.21 2.79 6.10
N SER A 99 -23.48 2.42 6.00
CA SER A 99 -23.96 1.10 6.43
C SER A 99 -23.34 -0.02 5.59
N GLU A 100 -23.34 -1.24 6.11
CA GLU A 100 -22.90 -2.44 5.37
C GLU A 100 -23.58 -2.59 4.01
N LYS A 101 -24.89 -2.29 3.92
CA LYS A 101 -25.62 -2.32 2.65
C LYS A 101 -25.05 -1.30 1.65
N GLN A 102 -24.77 -0.09 2.10
CA GLN A 102 -24.22 0.95 1.23
C GLN A 102 -22.80 0.60 0.78
N TRP A 103 -21.99 -0.04 1.64
CA TRP A 103 -20.69 -0.58 1.24
C TRP A 103 -20.83 -1.69 0.18
N ASN A 104 -21.71 -2.67 0.40
CA ASN A 104 -22.00 -3.72 -0.59
C ASN A 104 -22.44 -3.15 -1.94
N ASP A 105 -23.28 -2.11 -1.92
CA ASP A 105 -23.72 -1.43 -3.14
C ASP A 105 -22.55 -0.70 -3.84
N LEU A 106 -21.67 -0.04 -3.08
CA LEU A 106 -20.46 0.58 -3.65
C LEU A 106 -19.50 -0.44 -4.24
N TYR A 107 -19.28 -1.59 -3.58
CA TYR A 107 -18.46 -2.68 -4.12
C TYR A 107 -19.05 -3.23 -5.42
N TYR A 108 -20.36 -3.50 -5.48
CA TYR A 108 -20.99 -3.91 -6.74
C TYR A 108 -20.80 -2.86 -7.84
N LEU A 109 -21.03 -1.58 -7.52
CA LEU A 109 -20.87 -0.50 -8.50
C LEU A 109 -19.42 -0.33 -8.96
N SER A 110 -18.42 -0.58 -8.10
CA SER A 110 -17.01 -0.48 -8.51
C SER A 110 -16.61 -1.51 -9.56
N HIS A 111 -17.39 -2.57 -9.76
CA HIS A 111 -17.26 -3.49 -10.89
C HIS A 111 -18.24 -3.15 -12.03
N ALA A 112 -19.52 -2.92 -11.71
CA ALA A 112 -20.58 -2.85 -12.71
C ALA A 112 -20.81 -1.46 -13.32
N ASP A 113 -20.64 -0.39 -12.53
CA ASP A 113 -20.90 0.99 -12.93
C ASP A 113 -20.03 1.98 -12.14
N LYS A 114 -18.77 2.10 -12.58
CA LYS A 114 -17.77 2.96 -11.93
C LYS A 114 -18.12 4.45 -11.96
N VAL A 115 -18.98 4.88 -12.89
CA VAL A 115 -19.50 6.27 -12.89
C VAL A 115 -20.39 6.47 -11.65
N GLN A 116 -21.31 5.55 -11.42
CA GLN A 116 -22.18 5.60 -10.25
C GLN A 116 -21.43 5.38 -8.95
N ALA A 117 -20.45 4.46 -8.92
CA ALA A 117 -19.60 4.22 -7.75
C ALA A 117 -18.93 5.53 -7.31
N PHE A 118 -18.23 6.21 -8.22
CA PHE A 118 -17.55 7.47 -7.89
C PHE A 118 -18.53 8.58 -7.51
N ARG A 119 -19.68 8.70 -8.20
CA ARG A 119 -20.70 9.70 -7.87
C ARG A 119 -21.24 9.51 -6.45
N GLN A 120 -21.61 8.28 -6.09
CA GLN A 120 -22.15 7.97 -4.76
C GLN A 120 -21.09 8.17 -3.67
N TYR A 121 -19.88 7.63 -3.89
CA TYR A 121 -18.76 7.77 -2.98
C TYR A 121 -18.40 9.23 -2.72
N SER A 122 -18.16 10.01 -3.78
CA SER A 122 -17.81 11.44 -3.67
C SER A 122 -18.93 12.27 -3.03
N THR A 123 -20.20 12.05 -3.39
CA THR A 123 -21.33 12.76 -2.78
C THR A 123 -21.42 12.48 -1.28
N TYR A 124 -21.27 11.21 -0.89
CA TYR A 124 -21.30 10.83 0.52
C TYR A 124 -20.16 11.50 1.30
N TYR A 125 -18.90 11.34 0.86
CA TYR A 125 -17.75 11.89 1.57
C TYR A 125 -17.75 13.43 1.58
N LEU A 126 -18.14 14.11 0.51
CA LEU A 126 -18.31 15.57 0.54
C LEU A 126 -19.31 16.02 1.61
N SER A 127 -20.38 15.25 1.82
CA SER A 127 -21.38 15.56 2.84
C SER A 127 -20.86 15.45 4.28
N THR A 128 -19.67 14.91 4.47
CA THR A 128 -19.10 14.61 5.79
C THR A 128 -18.03 15.61 6.23
N THR A 129 -17.75 16.62 5.41
CA THR A 129 -16.96 17.79 5.81
C THR A 129 -17.57 18.41 7.07
N GLY A 130 -16.73 18.71 8.05
CA GLY A 130 -17.14 19.27 9.34
C GLY A 130 -17.48 18.22 10.41
N GLN A 131 -17.54 16.94 10.05
CA GLN A 131 -17.76 15.88 11.04
C GLN A 131 -16.52 15.71 11.93
N ILE A 132 -16.76 15.54 13.23
CA ILE A 132 -15.73 15.43 14.26
C ILE A 132 -15.66 14.00 14.78
N TYR A 133 -14.45 13.46 14.88
CA TYR A 133 -14.16 12.09 15.30
C TYR A 133 -13.18 12.06 16.47
N ALA A 134 -13.18 10.94 17.19
CA ALA A 134 -12.06 10.58 18.04
C ALA A 134 -10.91 10.04 17.17
N SER A 135 -9.68 10.49 17.41
CA SER A 135 -8.52 10.17 16.57
C SER A 135 -8.17 8.69 16.53
N ASP A 136 -8.61 7.90 17.50
CA ASP A 136 -8.33 6.46 17.59
C ASP A 136 -9.35 5.57 16.86
N THR A 137 -10.54 6.08 16.54
CA THR A 137 -11.58 5.30 15.84
C THR A 137 -11.87 5.77 14.41
N HIS A 138 -11.44 6.98 14.03
CA HIS A 138 -11.81 7.60 12.75
C HIS A 138 -11.32 6.88 11.47
N GLN A 139 -10.34 5.98 11.61
CA GLN A 139 -9.79 5.18 10.51
C GLN A 139 -10.29 3.73 10.53
N LEU A 140 -11.15 3.38 11.47
CA LEU A 140 -11.78 2.07 11.47
C LEU A 140 -12.71 1.98 10.26
N SER A 141 -12.59 0.87 9.53
CA SER A 141 -13.43 0.57 8.38
C SER A 141 -14.14 -0.76 8.64
N ILE A 142 -15.25 -0.95 7.92
CA ILE A 142 -15.98 -2.22 7.93
C ILE A 142 -15.20 -3.22 7.07
N TYR A 143 -15.04 -4.43 7.60
CA TYR A 143 -14.62 -5.60 6.82
C TYR A 143 -15.88 -6.42 6.51
N LEU A 144 -16.18 -6.58 5.22
CA LEU A 144 -17.31 -7.39 4.78
C LEU A 144 -16.81 -8.81 4.51
N ASP A 145 -17.13 -9.73 5.40
CA ASP A 145 -16.81 -11.15 5.20
C ASP A 145 -17.48 -11.66 3.92
N ASP A 146 -16.71 -12.39 3.11
CA ASP A 146 -17.17 -13.11 1.91
C ASP A 146 -17.95 -12.25 0.87
N TYR A 147 -17.65 -10.95 0.77
CA TYR A 147 -18.36 -10.05 -0.14
C TYR A 147 -18.28 -10.48 -1.61
N HIS A 148 -17.21 -11.17 -2.00
CA HIS A 148 -17.04 -11.70 -3.36
C HIS A 148 -18.13 -12.72 -3.73
N HIS A 149 -18.61 -13.53 -2.78
CA HIS A 149 -19.67 -14.49 -3.07
C HIS A 149 -20.96 -13.80 -3.54
N GLU A 150 -21.39 -12.75 -2.83
CA GLU A 150 -22.55 -11.94 -3.23
C GLU A 150 -22.26 -11.12 -4.50
N LEU A 151 -21.04 -10.57 -4.62
CA LEU A 151 -20.63 -9.80 -5.78
C LEU A 151 -20.66 -10.63 -7.07
N ASP A 152 -20.03 -11.81 -7.08
CA ASP A 152 -19.97 -12.71 -8.23
C ASP A 152 -21.37 -13.17 -8.63
N HIS A 153 -22.22 -13.47 -7.65
CA HIS A 153 -23.63 -13.81 -7.89
C HIS A 153 -24.40 -12.64 -8.55
N ARG A 154 -24.20 -11.40 -8.07
CA ARG A 154 -24.84 -10.21 -8.64
C ARG A 154 -24.31 -9.85 -10.04
N LEU A 155 -23.02 -10.06 -10.30
CA LEU A 155 -22.39 -9.78 -11.59
C LEU A 155 -22.76 -10.82 -12.65
N GLY A 156 -23.04 -12.07 -12.24
CA GLY A 156 -23.45 -13.13 -13.15
C GLY A 156 -22.38 -13.55 -14.16
N THR A 157 -21.11 -13.28 -13.86
CA THR A 157 -19.95 -13.54 -14.74
C THR A 157 -19.62 -15.03 -14.84
N GLY A 158 -19.90 -15.81 -13.79
CA GLY A 158 -19.59 -17.24 -13.72
C GLY A 158 -18.11 -17.56 -13.53
N GLU A 159 -17.24 -16.56 -13.50
CA GLU A 159 -15.81 -16.67 -13.23
C GLU A 159 -15.52 -16.16 -11.82
N GLN A 160 -14.77 -16.94 -11.03
CA GLN A 160 -14.29 -16.51 -9.72
C GLN A 160 -13.17 -15.48 -9.90
N ALA A 161 -13.23 -14.41 -9.10
CA ALA A 161 -12.21 -13.38 -9.09
C ALA A 161 -11.92 -12.90 -7.66
N SER A 162 -10.82 -12.18 -7.52
CA SER A 162 -10.45 -11.53 -6.26
C SER A 162 -9.72 -10.22 -6.50
N GLU A 163 -9.91 -9.24 -5.64
CA GLU A 163 -9.06 -8.06 -5.61
C GLU A 163 -7.67 -8.39 -5.04
N ILE A 164 -6.64 -8.31 -5.88
CA ILE A 164 -5.25 -8.35 -5.43
C ILE A 164 -4.78 -6.92 -5.20
N ILE A 165 -4.36 -6.65 -3.95
CA ILE A 165 -3.80 -5.38 -3.53
C ILE A 165 -2.30 -5.29 -3.87
N THR A 166 -1.84 -4.08 -4.24
CA THR A 166 -0.44 -3.69 -4.19
C THR A 166 -0.30 -2.27 -3.66
N GLU A 167 0.86 -1.95 -3.13
CA GLU A 167 1.27 -0.58 -2.81
C GLU A 167 2.51 -0.21 -3.63
N ILE A 168 2.46 0.95 -4.26
CA ILE A 168 3.54 1.51 -5.07
C ILE A 168 3.99 2.83 -4.44
N TYR A 169 5.29 3.04 -4.35
CA TYR A 169 5.90 4.20 -3.70
C TYR A 169 6.66 5.04 -4.72
N VAL A 170 6.38 6.35 -4.77
CA VAL A 170 7.11 7.30 -5.62
C VAL A 170 7.39 8.60 -4.87
N PRO A 171 8.41 9.38 -5.28
CA PRO A 171 8.58 10.74 -4.79
C PRO A 171 7.29 11.54 -4.94
N ARG A 172 6.91 12.32 -3.92
CA ARG A 172 5.68 13.13 -3.95
C ARG A 172 5.59 14.07 -5.18
N PRO A 173 6.67 14.72 -5.64
CA PRO A 173 6.61 15.57 -6.83
C PRO A 173 6.29 14.81 -8.12
N ASP A 174 6.67 13.53 -8.20
CA ASP A 174 6.50 12.70 -9.41
C ASP A 174 5.12 12.02 -9.46
N LEU A 175 4.28 12.26 -8.43
CA LEU A 175 2.99 11.60 -8.30
C LEU A 175 2.03 11.87 -9.47
N PRO A 176 1.85 13.12 -9.97
CA PRO A 176 0.97 13.36 -11.10
C PRO A 176 1.43 12.62 -12.37
N ASP A 177 2.72 12.68 -12.67
CA ASP A 177 3.31 12.03 -13.84
C ASP A 177 3.26 10.50 -13.74
N PHE A 178 3.39 9.96 -12.53
CA PHE A 178 3.20 8.52 -12.28
C PHE A 178 1.76 8.10 -12.57
N LEU A 179 0.77 8.78 -12.00
CA LEU A 179 -0.65 8.45 -12.21
C LEU A 179 -1.07 8.59 -13.67
N ALA A 180 -0.53 9.59 -14.39
CA ALA A 180 -0.76 9.75 -15.83
C ALA A 180 -0.21 8.57 -16.64
N GLU A 181 1.00 8.07 -16.34
CA GLU A 181 1.56 6.89 -17.01
C GLU A 181 0.75 5.63 -16.71
N VAL A 182 0.36 5.41 -15.45
CA VAL A 182 -0.47 4.25 -15.03
C VAL A 182 -1.81 4.26 -15.73
N ARG A 183 -2.46 5.43 -15.81
CA ARG A 183 -3.75 5.61 -16.48
C ARG A 183 -3.70 5.15 -17.94
N GLU A 184 -2.69 5.57 -18.69
CA GLU A 184 -2.55 5.20 -20.09
C GLU A 184 -2.20 3.71 -20.25
N ASP A 185 -1.35 3.16 -19.39
CA ASP A 185 -1.08 1.71 -19.37
C ASP A 185 -2.34 0.88 -19.09
N PHE A 186 -3.08 1.22 -18.04
CA PHE A 186 -4.23 0.45 -17.61
C PHE A 186 -5.33 0.45 -18.69
N ARG A 187 -5.50 1.57 -19.40
CA ARG A 187 -6.39 1.64 -20.56
C ARG A 187 -5.88 0.80 -21.73
N ALA A 188 -4.61 0.97 -22.10
CA ALA A 188 -4.01 0.23 -23.22
C ALA A 188 -4.01 -1.28 -23.00
N ASN A 189 -3.89 -1.72 -21.76
CA ASN A 189 -3.83 -3.12 -21.37
C ASN A 189 -5.13 -3.64 -20.74
N ASN A 190 -6.25 -2.91 -20.76
CA ASN A 190 -7.53 -3.35 -20.17
C ASN A 190 -7.37 -3.90 -18.73
N VAL A 191 -6.66 -3.18 -17.86
CA VAL A 191 -6.49 -3.55 -16.45
C VAL A 191 -7.72 -3.10 -15.66
N ASN A 192 -8.44 -4.03 -15.06
CA ASN A 192 -9.61 -3.71 -14.24
C ASN A 192 -9.18 -3.34 -12.81
N MET A 193 -9.03 -2.04 -12.54
CA MET A 193 -8.81 -1.54 -11.19
C MET A 193 -10.14 -1.21 -10.52
N VAL A 194 -10.33 -1.70 -9.29
CA VAL A 194 -11.60 -1.60 -8.57
C VAL A 194 -11.57 -0.51 -7.51
N TYR A 195 -10.44 -0.40 -6.83
CA TYR A 195 -10.20 0.52 -5.72
C TYR A 195 -8.75 0.99 -5.73
N GLY A 196 -8.52 2.20 -5.23
CA GLY A 196 -7.19 2.65 -4.89
C GLY A 196 -7.21 3.99 -4.18
N THR A 197 -6.21 4.23 -3.33
CA THR A 197 -6.07 5.48 -2.57
C THR A 197 -4.61 5.84 -2.42
N ILE A 198 -4.35 7.12 -2.20
CA ILE A 198 -3.01 7.66 -2.01
C ILE A 198 -2.90 8.18 -0.59
N ARG A 199 -1.83 7.80 0.10
CA ARG A 199 -1.48 8.28 1.44
C ARG A 199 -0.03 8.72 1.47
N LEU A 200 0.32 9.57 2.42
CA LEU A 200 1.70 9.94 2.65
C LEU A 200 2.30 9.09 3.77
N ILE A 201 3.52 8.64 3.54
CA ILE A 201 4.29 7.86 4.50
C ILE A 201 5.60 8.57 4.82
N VAL A 202 6.11 8.34 6.02
CA VAL A 202 7.40 8.84 6.47
C VAL A 202 8.45 7.74 6.35
N GLN A 203 9.72 8.14 6.32
CA GLN A 203 10.83 7.22 6.24
C GLN A 203 10.87 6.25 7.44
N ASP A 204 11.04 4.97 7.15
CA ASP A 204 11.39 3.91 8.10
C ASP A 204 12.91 3.75 8.16
N THR A 205 13.47 3.89 9.36
CA THR A 205 14.92 3.78 9.63
C THR A 205 15.27 2.55 10.46
N ASP A 206 14.30 1.73 10.83
CA ASP A 206 14.45 0.66 11.81
C ASP A 206 14.38 -0.73 11.15
N CYS A 207 13.48 -0.93 10.19
CA CYS A 207 13.32 -2.23 9.52
C CYS A 207 14.48 -2.56 8.57
N PHE A 208 14.92 -3.83 8.56
CA PHE A 208 15.95 -4.28 7.63
C PHE A 208 15.47 -4.24 6.17
N LEU A 209 14.25 -4.74 5.91
CA LEU A 209 13.56 -4.59 4.61
C LEU A 209 12.58 -3.42 4.64
N ALA A 210 13.05 -2.22 5.02
CA ALA A 210 12.24 -1.02 5.00
C ALA A 210 11.67 -0.76 3.59
N TRP A 211 10.33 -0.76 3.50
CA TRP A 211 9.59 -0.39 2.30
C TRP A 211 9.58 1.14 2.12
N ALA A 212 9.38 1.88 3.23
CA ALA A 212 9.39 3.34 3.27
C ALA A 212 10.82 3.92 3.37
N LYS A 213 11.64 3.74 2.33
CA LYS A 213 13.05 4.20 2.34
C LYS A 213 13.24 5.73 2.42
N LYS A 214 12.20 6.48 2.08
CA LYS A 214 12.11 7.95 2.16
C LYS A 214 10.67 8.31 2.54
N SER A 215 10.42 9.60 2.76
CA SER A 215 9.05 10.09 2.76
C SER A 215 8.46 10.00 1.35
N TRP A 216 7.45 9.15 1.18
CA TRP A 216 6.87 8.84 -0.13
C TRP A 216 5.41 9.27 -0.24
N ALA A 217 4.93 9.32 -1.49
CA ALA A 217 3.53 9.03 -1.76
C ALA A 217 3.38 7.50 -1.88
N CYS A 218 2.47 6.92 -1.12
CA CYS A 218 2.05 5.51 -1.22
C CYS A 218 0.74 5.46 -2.00
N ILE A 219 0.74 4.74 -3.12
CA ILE A 219 -0.42 4.52 -3.98
C ILE A 219 -0.84 3.07 -3.83
N ILE A 220 -2.05 2.85 -3.31
CA ILE A 220 -2.68 1.54 -3.23
C ILE A 220 -3.46 1.30 -4.52
N PHE A 221 -3.28 0.12 -5.12
CA PHE A 221 -4.06 -0.38 -6.24
C PHE A 221 -4.68 -1.73 -5.88
N ASN A 222 -5.98 -1.88 -6.08
CA ASN A 222 -6.67 -3.17 -6.07
C ASN A 222 -7.07 -3.51 -7.51
N ILE A 223 -6.47 -4.57 -8.05
CA ILE A 223 -6.76 -5.09 -9.40
C ILE A 223 -7.66 -6.32 -9.25
N ASP A 224 -8.80 -6.30 -9.93
CA ASP A 224 -9.70 -7.45 -10.07
C ASP A 224 -8.99 -8.53 -10.88
N THR A 225 -8.69 -9.65 -10.22
CA THR A 225 -7.92 -10.75 -10.76
C THR A 225 -8.81 -11.97 -10.91
N VAL A 226 -9.16 -12.29 -12.16
CA VAL A 226 -9.88 -13.52 -12.50
C VAL A 226 -8.99 -14.74 -12.26
N HIS A 227 -9.54 -15.79 -11.66
CA HIS A 227 -8.82 -17.00 -11.25
C HIS A 227 -8.58 -18.00 -12.40
N THR A 228 -8.35 -17.49 -13.61
CA THR A 228 -7.89 -18.26 -14.76
C THR A 228 -6.38 -18.07 -14.94
N PRO A 229 -5.66 -19.02 -15.58
CA PRO A 229 -4.25 -18.85 -15.90
C PRO A 229 -3.96 -17.52 -16.63
N GLU A 230 -4.83 -17.14 -17.57
CA GLU A 230 -4.73 -15.90 -18.33
C GLU A 230 -4.97 -14.67 -17.44
N GLY A 231 -5.99 -14.70 -16.56
CA GLY A 231 -6.29 -13.60 -15.63
C GLY A 231 -5.19 -13.37 -14.59
N LEU A 232 -4.59 -14.45 -14.09
CA LEU A 232 -3.44 -14.40 -13.17
C LEU A 232 -2.21 -13.81 -13.86
N GLU A 233 -1.88 -14.25 -15.08
CA GLU A 233 -0.72 -13.71 -15.82
C GLU A 233 -0.96 -12.27 -16.27
N HIS A 234 -2.20 -11.91 -16.63
CA HIS A 234 -2.59 -10.53 -16.93
C HIS A 234 -2.30 -9.59 -15.76
N SER A 235 -2.78 -9.98 -14.57
CA SER A 235 -2.60 -9.21 -13.34
C SER A 235 -1.13 -9.17 -12.93
N ALA A 236 -0.41 -10.29 -13.01
CA ALA A 236 1.03 -10.35 -12.75
C ALA A 236 1.81 -9.36 -13.63
N ASN A 237 1.44 -9.25 -14.91
CA ASN A 237 2.07 -8.31 -15.83
C ASN A 237 1.71 -6.85 -15.52
N ALA A 238 0.46 -6.56 -15.13
CA ALA A 238 0.08 -5.22 -14.66
C ALA A 238 0.89 -4.80 -13.41
N PHE A 239 1.00 -5.68 -12.40
CA PHE A 239 1.80 -5.41 -11.21
C PHE A 239 3.29 -5.20 -11.52
N ARG A 240 3.87 -6.00 -12.41
CA ARG A 240 5.26 -5.80 -12.85
C ARG A 240 5.45 -4.44 -13.53
N ARG A 241 4.52 -4.01 -14.39
CA ARG A 241 4.58 -2.69 -15.05
C ARG A 241 4.47 -1.54 -14.05
N LEU A 242 3.57 -1.64 -13.06
CA LEU A 242 3.50 -0.66 -11.95
C LEU A 242 4.85 -0.52 -11.23
N ILE A 243 5.51 -1.64 -10.92
CA ILE A 243 6.83 -1.63 -10.27
C ILE A 243 7.87 -0.99 -11.20
N ASP A 244 7.88 -1.33 -12.49
CA ASP A 244 8.80 -0.74 -13.47
C ASP A 244 8.61 0.79 -13.55
N MET A 245 7.38 1.29 -13.54
CA MET A 245 7.07 2.74 -13.53
C MET A 245 7.56 3.44 -12.25
N ALA A 246 7.45 2.77 -11.10
CA ALA A 246 7.98 3.29 -9.85
C ALA A 246 9.52 3.36 -9.88
N ILE A 247 10.17 2.29 -10.34
CA ILE A 247 11.63 2.20 -10.46
C ILE A 247 12.18 3.33 -11.34
N LYS A 248 11.52 3.68 -12.46
CA LYS A 248 11.93 4.81 -13.33
C LYS A 248 12.05 6.14 -12.57
N ARG A 249 11.32 6.29 -11.45
CA ARG A 249 11.27 7.49 -10.58
C ARG A 249 12.09 7.31 -9.29
N GLY A 250 12.89 6.26 -9.19
CA GLY A 250 13.62 5.90 -7.97
C GLY A 250 12.70 5.48 -6.82
N GLY A 251 11.48 5.06 -7.14
CA GLY A 251 10.46 4.55 -6.22
C GLY A 251 10.67 3.08 -5.83
N SER A 252 9.65 2.50 -5.20
CA SER A 252 9.63 1.10 -4.72
C SER A 252 8.20 0.55 -4.67
N TYR A 253 7.99 -0.62 -4.07
CA TYR A 253 6.68 -1.26 -3.86
C TYR A 253 6.65 -2.06 -2.56
N TYR A 254 5.46 -2.40 -2.05
CA TYR A 254 5.33 -3.26 -0.86
C TYR A 254 5.51 -4.73 -1.18
N LEU A 255 6.28 -5.43 -0.36
CA LEU A 255 6.93 -6.67 -0.76
C LEU A 255 6.06 -7.94 -0.63
N THR A 256 5.03 -7.94 0.22
CA THR A 256 4.40 -9.20 0.68
C THR A 256 3.00 -9.48 0.17
N TYR A 257 2.37 -8.58 -0.59
CA TYR A 257 1.00 -8.81 -1.06
C TYR A 257 0.88 -9.88 -2.14
N HIS A 258 1.91 -10.03 -2.98
CA HIS A 258 1.96 -11.03 -4.03
C HIS A 258 3.43 -11.37 -4.39
N THR A 259 3.65 -12.44 -5.15
CA THR A 259 4.99 -12.91 -5.55
C THR A 259 5.35 -12.61 -7.02
N PHE A 260 4.59 -11.73 -7.68
CA PHE A 260 4.76 -11.46 -9.12
C PHE A 260 6.02 -10.69 -9.53
N ALA A 261 6.66 -9.97 -8.59
CA ALA A 261 7.85 -9.16 -8.89
C ALA A 261 8.99 -10.02 -9.45
N ARG A 262 9.69 -9.48 -10.46
CA ARG A 262 10.88 -10.13 -11.02
C ARG A 262 12.06 -9.96 -10.05
N ARG A 263 13.04 -10.88 -10.12
CA ARG A 263 14.28 -10.78 -9.35
C ARG A 263 14.95 -9.41 -9.48
N SER A 264 15.09 -8.90 -10.70
CA SER A 264 15.71 -7.59 -10.95
C SER A 264 14.95 -6.42 -10.32
N GLN A 265 13.62 -6.52 -10.24
CA GLN A 265 12.79 -5.51 -9.58
C GLN A 265 13.01 -5.55 -8.06
N ILE A 266 13.15 -6.74 -7.48
CA ILE A 266 13.46 -6.90 -6.05
C ILE A 266 14.86 -6.38 -5.75
N GLU A 267 15.87 -6.75 -6.54
CA GLU A 267 17.25 -6.29 -6.35
C GLU A 267 17.37 -4.76 -6.48
N THR A 268 16.52 -4.14 -7.32
CA THR A 268 16.45 -2.68 -7.45
C THR A 268 15.74 -2.04 -6.26
N CYS A 269 14.56 -2.54 -5.89
CA CYS A 269 13.72 -1.98 -4.83
C CYS A 269 14.22 -2.32 -3.42
N TYR A 270 14.97 -3.42 -3.27
CA TYR A 270 15.49 -4.02 -2.03
C TYR A 270 16.89 -4.61 -2.28
N PRO A 271 17.94 -3.80 -2.49
CA PRO A 271 19.30 -4.29 -2.77
C PRO A 271 19.87 -5.15 -1.64
N GLN A 272 19.37 -5.00 -0.42
CA GLN A 272 19.75 -5.81 0.75
C GLN A 272 19.06 -7.18 0.82
N PHE A 273 18.24 -7.55 -0.18
CA PHE A 273 17.43 -8.78 -0.11
C PHE A 273 18.26 -10.06 -0.13
N ALA A 274 19.37 -10.10 -0.88
CA ALA A 274 20.28 -11.24 -0.85
C ALA A 274 20.91 -11.42 0.54
N GLU A 275 21.35 -10.32 1.16
CA GLU A 275 21.89 -10.31 2.51
C GLU A 275 20.84 -10.74 3.55
N PHE A 276 19.59 -10.33 3.38
CA PHE A 276 18.47 -10.80 4.20
C PHE A 276 18.35 -12.34 4.18
N LEU A 277 18.45 -12.96 3.00
CA LEU A 277 18.41 -14.42 2.89
C LEU A 277 19.64 -15.09 3.53
N HIS A 278 20.81 -14.47 3.45
CA HIS A 278 22.03 -14.94 4.11
C HIS A 278 21.88 -14.91 5.64
N LEU A 279 21.46 -13.76 6.19
CA LEU A 279 21.22 -13.58 7.62
C LEU A 279 20.16 -14.56 8.13
N LYS A 280 19.15 -14.89 7.32
CA LYS A 280 18.15 -15.90 7.67
C LYS A 280 18.76 -17.29 7.89
N GLN A 281 19.75 -17.68 7.08
CA GLN A 281 20.48 -18.93 7.26
C GLN A 281 21.45 -18.88 8.44
N LEU A 282 22.03 -17.71 8.72
CA LEU A 282 22.92 -17.51 9.87
C LEU A 282 22.17 -17.64 11.20
N TYR A 283 21.03 -16.95 11.35
CA TYR A 283 20.29 -16.89 12.61
C TYR A 283 19.32 -18.06 12.82
N ASP A 284 18.85 -18.71 11.75
CA ASP A 284 17.99 -19.90 11.83
C ASP A 284 18.40 -20.95 10.78
N PRO A 285 19.54 -21.66 11.00
CA PRO A 285 20.10 -22.63 10.04
C PRO A 285 19.21 -23.86 9.78
N GLN A 286 18.26 -24.12 10.67
CA GLN A 286 17.29 -25.21 10.52
C GLN A 286 16.00 -24.76 9.84
N GLU A 287 15.91 -23.48 9.44
CA GLU A 287 14.75 -22.87 8.79
C GLU A 287 13.42 -23.13 9.52
N ARG A 288 13.45 -23.05 10.86
CA ARG A 288 12.28 -23.24 11.71
C ARG A 288 11.20 -22.19 11.44
N PHE A 289 11.59 -20.93 11.26
CA PHE A 289 10.68 -19.84 10.92
C PHE A 289 10.66 -19.65 9.39
N GLN A 290 9.58 -20.09 8.74
CA GLN A 290 9.43 -20.04 7.29
C GLN A 290 7.99 -19.80 6.87
N SER A 291 7.82 -19.27 5.67
CA SER A 291 6.54 -19.00 5.02
C SER A 291 6.62 -19.34 3.52
N ASP A 292 5.48 -19.40 2.83
CA ASP A 292 5.46 -19.59 1.38
C ASP A 292 6.17 -18.45 0.64
N TRP A 293 6.03 -17.22 1.15
CA TRP A 293 6.77 -16.05 0.68
C TRP A 293 8.29 -16.29 0.76
N TYR A 294 8.80 -16.76 1.92
CA TYR A 294 10.23 -17.03 2.08
C TYR A 294 10.75 -18.11 1.12
N ARG A 295 10.03 -19.24 1.03
CA ARG A 295 10.43 -20.36 0.16
C ARG A 295 10.47 -19.94 -1.31
N PHE A 296 9.50 -19.14 -1.74
CA PHE A 296 9.44 -18.59 -3.09
C PHE A 296 10.69 -17.77 -3.40
N TYR A 297 11.02 -16.79 -2.56
CA TYR A 297 12.17 -15.93 -2.81
C TYR A 297 13.51 -16.62 -2.60
N ARG A 298 13.64 -17.52 -1.63
CA ARG A 298 14.83 -18.38 -1.50
C ARG A 298 15.08 -19.14 -2.80
N LYS A 299 14.05 -19.74 -3.41
CA LYS A 299 14.16 -20.42 -4.70
C LYS A 299 14.55 -19.46 -5.84
N MET A 300 13.91 -18.29 -5.92
CA MET A 300 14.21 -17.27 -6.94
C MET A 300 15.67 -16.78 -6.88
N PHE A 301 16.23 -16.65 -5.68
CA PHE A 301 17.60 -16.17 -5.51
C PHE A 301 18.66 -17.28 -5.67
N ALA A 302 18.29 -18.55 -5.43
CA ALA A 302 19.17 -19.70 -5.62
C ALA A 302 19.45 -20.05 -7.10
N THR A 303 18.57 -19.67 -8.05
CA THR A 303 18.64 -20.14 -9.45
C THR A 303 19.77 -19.56 -10.32
N ASN A 304 20.70 -18.74 -9.78
CA ASN A 304 21.79 -18.12 -10.56
C ASN A 304 23.20 -18.22 -9.93
N ASP A 305 23.44 -19.10 -8.96
CA ASP A 305 24.77 -19.33 -8.35
C ASP A 305 25.77 -20.10 -9.25
N ALA A 306 25.72 -19.89 -10.58
CA ALA A 306 26.68 -20.49 -11.52
C ALA A 306 27.65 -19.51 -12.19
N SER A 307 27.56 -18.19 -12.00
CA SER A 307 28.50 -17.31 -12.73
C SER A 307 28.87 -15.93 -12.16
N ALA A 308 28.39 -15.47 -11.01
CA ALA A 308 28.69 -14.09 -10.62
C ALA A 308 28.71 -13.77 -9.12
N TYR A 309 29.51 -14.44 -8.32
CA TYR A 309 30.02 -13.84 -7.07
C TYR A 309 31.47 -14.26 -6.84
N SER A 310 32.39 -13.34 -7.14
CA SER A 310 33.74 -13.35 -6.58
C SER A 310 33.60 -13.12 -5.08
N MET A 311 33.84 -14.15 -4.29
CA MET A 311 33.93 -14.03 -2.84
C MET A 311 35.20 -13.27 -2.46
N ASP A 312 35.10 -11.95 -2.30
CA ASP A 312 36.01 -11.25 -1.41
C ASP A 312 35.34 -11.22 -0.01
N PRO A 313 35.88 -11.94 0.98
CA PRO A 313 35.33 -11.91 2.33
C PRO A 313 35.61 -10.55 2.95
N LEU A 314 34.56 -9.75 3.17
CA LEU A 314 34.57 -8.59 4.06
C LEU A 314 34.73 -9.06 5.50
N VAL A 315 35.95 -9.47 5.86
CA VAL A 315 36.38 -9.63 7.25
C VAL A 315 36.58 -8.23 7.82
N TRP A 316 35.60 -7.76 8.60
CA TRP A 316 35.80 -6.61 9.47
C TRP A 316 36.92 -6.92 10.47
N LYS A 317 38.04 -6.20 10.39
CA LYS A 317 39.09 -6.25 11.41
C LYS A 317 38.52 -5.69 12.72
N MET A 318 38.36 -6.55 13.71
CA MET A 318 38.21 -6.10 15.09
C MET A 318 39.52 -5.46 15.55
N GLU A 319 39.52 -4.13 15.73
CA GLU A 319 40.57 -3.45 16.47
C GLU A 319 40.42 -3.78 17.96
N ASN A 320 41.29 -4.66 18.46
CA ASN A 320 41.49 -4.83 19.89
C ASN A 320 42.24 -3.60 20.43
N SER A 321 41.53 -2.70 21.11
CA SER A 321 42.18 -1.76 22.04
C SER A 321 42.40 -2.45 23.39
N LYS A 322 43.64 -2.40 23.86
CA LYS A 322 44.02 -2.57 25.27
C LYS A 322 44.42 -1.21 25.80
#